data_AF-A0A9D4FFN6-F1
#
_entry.id   AF-A0A9D4FFN6-F1
#
_cell.length_a   1.000
_cell.length_b   1.000
_cell.length_c   1.000
_cell.angle_alpha   90.00
_cell.angle_beta   90.00
_cell.angle_gamma   90.00
#
_symmetry.space_group_name_H-M   'P 1'
#
loop_
_entity.id
_entity.type
_entity.pdbx_description
1 polymer ?
#
loop_
_entity_poly.entity_id
_entity_poly.type
_entity_poly.pdbx_seq_one_letter_code
_entity_poly.pdbx_strand_id
1 'polypeptide(L)' 'MVYVGETSRSFKERAKAHEADTRHHRSKPVAEHFNNKEHGVEDMGVSVLQL' A
#
# COMPACT_ATOMS: atom_id res chain seq x y z
N MET A 1 1.27 12.34 0.34
CA MET A 1 0.94 12.00 -1.07
C MET A 1 0.22 10.66 -1.09
N VAL A 2 -0.72 10.44 -2.01
CA VAL A 2 -1.53 9.20 -2.12
C VAL A 2 -0.90 8.28 -3.18
N TYR A 3 -0.84 6.98 -2.91
CA TYR A 3 -0.48 5.94 -3.90
C TYR A 3 -1.76 5.41 -4.57
N VAL A 4 -1.80 5.41 -5.91
CA VAL A 4 -2.91 4.89 -6.70
C VAL A 4 -2.42 3.75 -7.58
N GLY A 5 -3.17 2.66 -7.63
CA GLY A 5 -2.86 1.51 -8.49
C GLY A 5 -4.08 0.67 -8.80
N GLU A 6 -3.93 -0.24 -9.76
CA GLU A 6 -4.98 -1.14 -10.21
C GLU A 6 -4.69 -2.59 -9.82
N THR A 7 -5.74 -3.41 -9.76
CA THR A 7 -5.60 -4.86 -9.55
C THR A 7 -6.79 -5.63 -10.11
N SER A 8 -6.54 -6.82 -10.63
CA SER A 8 -7.56 -7.82 -10.97
C SER A 8 -7.92 -8.74 -9.80
N ARG A 9 -7.19 -8.65 -8.67
CA ARG A 9 -7.46 -9.39 -7.44
C ARG A 9 -8.52 -8.69 -6.61
N SER A 10 -9.03 -9.36 -5.57
CA SER A 10 -9.92 -8.69 -4.63
C SER A 10 -9.19 -7.54 -3.92
N PHE A 11 -9.95 -6.48 -3.59
CA PHE A 11 -9.45 -5.34 -2.82
C PHE A 11 -8.74 -5.79 -1.53
N LYS A 12 -9.33 -6.74 -0.80
CA LYS A 12 -8.81 -7.27 0.46
C LYS A 12 -7.44 -7.93 0.29
N GLU A 13 -7.26 -8.74 -0.75
CA GLU A 13 -5.98 -9.40 -1.02
C GLU A 13 -4.91 -8.38 -1.41
N ARG A 14 -5.27 -7.38 -2.22
CA ARG A 14 -4.34 -6.34 -2.65
C ARG A 14 -3.91 -5.44 -1.50
N ALA A 15 -4.84 -5.03 -0.65
CA ALA A 15 -4.54 -4.25 0.55
C ALA A 15 -3.60 -5.01 1.51
N LYS A 16 -3.89 -6.27 1.80
CA LYS A 16 -3.01 -7.12 2.64
C LYS A 16 -1.61 -7.31 2.04
N ALA A 17 -1.51 -7.45 0.73
CA ALA A 17 -0.22 -7.56 0.06
C ALA A 17 0.60 -6.26 0.24
N HIS A 18 -0.02 -5.10 0.10
CA HIS A 18 0.64 -3.81 0.30
C HIS A 18 1.06 -3.54 1.75
N GLU A 19 0.21 -3.93 2.71
CA GLU A 19 0.55 -3.93 4.14
C GLU A 19 1.80 -4.78 4.41
N ALA A 20 1.84 -5.99 3.83
CA ALA A 20 2.99 -6.89 3.96
C ALA A 20 4.25 -6.34 3.25
N ASP A 21 4.11 -5.79 2.04
CA ASP A 21 5.22 -5.21 1.29
C ASP A 21 5.86 -4.04 2.07
N THR A 22 5.05 -3.21 2.71
CA THR A 22 5.48 -2.08 3.54
C THR A 22 6.16 -2.58 4.82
N ARG A 23 5.51 -3.45 5.60
CA ARG A 23 6.09 -4.03 6.85
C ARG A 23 7.46 -4.66 6.64
N HIS A 24 7.66 -5.35 5.53
CA HIS A 24 8.89 -6.09 5.26
C HIS A 24 9.89 -5.31 4.40
N HIS A 25 9.67 -4.01 4.17
CA HIS A 25 10.58 -3.16 3.41
C HIS A 25 10.95 -3.73 2.04
N ARG A 26 9.99 -4.34 1.35
CA ARG A 26 10.23 -4.90 0.01
C ARG A 26 10.45 -3.77 -0.99
N SER A 27 11.30 -3.97 -1.99
CA SER A 27 11.43 -3.03 -3.11
C SER A 27 10.22 -3.13 -4.03
N LYS A 28 9.17 -2.38 -3.65
CA LYS A 28 7.90 -2.22 -4.36
C LYS A 28 7.50 -0.75 -4.24
N PRO A 29 6.86 -0.16 -5.27
CA PRO A 29 6.49 1.25 -5.26
C PRO A 29 5.67 1.67 -4.03
N VAL A 30 4.74 0.82 -3.58
CA VAL A 30 3.93 1.09 -2.38
C VAL A 30 4.81 1.12 -1.12
N ALA A 31 5.75 0.20 -0.98
CA ALA A 31 6.59 0.10 0.20
C ALA A 31 7.62 1.22 0.22
N GLU A 32 8.17 1.61 -0.94
CA GLU A 32 9.03 2.79 -1.07
C GLU A 32 8.28 4.08 -0.74
N HIS A 33 6.98 4.16 -1.09
CA HIS A 33 6.12 5.28 -0.74
C HIS A 33 5.81 5.38 0.76
N PHE A 34 5.53 4.24 1.42
CA PHE A 34 5.14 4.19 2.83
C PHE A 34 6.30 3.97 3.82
N ASN A 35 7.50 3.58 3.37
CA ASN A 35 8.70 3.50 4.21
C ASN A 35 9.49 4.82 4.19
N ASN A 36 8.83 5.91 4.57
CA ASN A 36 9.49 7.19 4.81
C ASN A 36 9.71 7.38 6.33
N LYS A 37 10.72 8.15 6.74
CA LYS A 37 11.12 8.31 8.16
C LYS A 37 10.02 8.80 9.11
N GLU A 38 8.91 9.31 8.57
CA GLU A 38 7.79 9.89 9.34
C GLU A 38 6.50 9.05 9.27
N HIS A 39 6.48 7.96 8.50
CA HIS A 39 5.28 7.14 8.30
C HIS A 39 5.57 5.65 8.28
N GLY A 40 4.65 4.87 8.87
CA GLY A 40 4.71 3.41 8.93
C GLY A 40 3.49 2.74 8.28
N VAL A 41 3.40 1.41 8.42
CA VAL A 41 2.25 0.65 7.91
C VAL A 41 0.96 1.00 8.67
N GLU A 42 1.10 1.40 9.93
CA GLU A 42 0.04 1.86 10.81
C GLU A 42 -0.69 3.10 10.28
N ASP A 43 -0.03 3.88 9.42
CA ASP A 43 -0.59 5.08 8.78
C ASP A 43 -1.29 4.76 7.45
N MET A 44 -1.34 3.49 7.04
CA MET A 44 -1.88 3.09 5.74
C MET A 44 -3.42 3.07 5.73
N GLY A 45 -4.02 4.07 5.10
CA GLY A 45 -5.43 4.06 4.68
C GLY A 45 -5.60 3.57 3.25
N VAL A 46 -6.55 2.67 2.99
CA VAL A 46 -6.84 2.15 1.64
C VAL A 46 -8.32 2.33 1.32
N SER A 47 -8.63 2.89 0.15
CA SER A 47 -10.00 3.07 -0.34
C SER A 47 -10.09 2.65 -1.81
N VAL A 48 -11.30 2.31 -2.26
CA VAL A 48 -11.60 2.01 -3.67
C VAL A 48 -12.09 3.29 -4.33
N LEU A 49 -11.44 3.69 -5.43
CA LEU A 49 -11.96 4.73 -6.31
C LEU A 49 -12.90 4.06 -7.32
N GLN A 50 -14.19 4.40 -7.26
CA GLN A 50 -15.12 4.12 -8.36
C GLN A 50 -15.05 5.29 -9.33
N LEU A 51 -14.61 5.02 -10.55
CA LEU A 51 -14.56 5.99 -11.66
C LEU A 51 -15.82 5.85 -12.52
#